data_AF-A0A3D0H2F7-F1
#
_entry.id   AF-A0A3D0H2F7-F1
#
_cell.length_a   1.000
_cell.length_b   1.000
_cell.length_c   1.000
_cell.angle_alpha   90.00
_cell.angle_beta   90.00
_cell.angle_gamma   90.00
#
_symmetry.space_group_name_H-M   'P 1'
#
loop_
_entity.id
_entity.type
_entity.pdbx_description
1 polymer ?
#
loop_
_entity_poly.entity_id
_entity_poly.type
_entity_poly.pdbx_seq_one_letter_code
_entity_poly.pdbx_strand_id
1 'polypeptide(L)'
;VEPISGKVSNIEVQHIFSAIGAESSENWIDPAGTTGERLVLDHSVIARSPMGFLLCFGGDLTNDIKSVVHAVASGKETAMALDVILRDGWEAVPAKLSECRVGGGTALSMEMHMKGPRCRRNPHVVAFAEINSDYFQFASRFMQPRLLREERLQSFAEIDLKISANIAMHEAERCFHCGLCNQCDNCQLFCPDMAVKRDESNQGRHIDYDYCKGCGVCVVECPRNAMSLEQEQD
;
A
#
# COMPACT_ATOMS: atom_id res chain seq x y z
N VAL A 1 -21.99 -4.95 -12.04
CA VAL A 1 -23.40 -5.40 -12.02
C VAL A 1 -23.59 -6.22 -13.27
N GLU A 2 -23.72 -7.53 -13.14
CA GLU A 2 -24.01 -8.37 -14.31
C GLU A 2 -25.51 -8.36 -14.57
N PRO A 3 -25.95 -8.17 -15.82
CA PRO A 3 -27.37 -8.22 -16.15
C PRO A 3 -27.91 -9.64 -15.91
N ILE A 4 -29.05 -9.73 -15.20
CA ILE A 4 -29.74 -11.01 -15.01
C ILE A 4 -30.45 -11.36 -16.32
N SER A 5 -29.99 -12.43 -16.97
CA SER A 5 -30.52 -12.88 -18.26
C SER A 5 -32.04 -13.08 -18.22
N GLY A 6 -32.75 -12.56 -19.22
CA GLY A 6 -34.20 -12.70 -19.38
C GLY A 6 -35.07 -11.83 -18.47
N LYS A 7 -34.49 -10.97 -17.63
CA LYS A 7 -35.25 -10.12 -16.70
C LYS A 7 -35.13 -8.64 -17.09
N VAL A 8 -36.24 -8.06 -17.52
CA VAL A 8 -36.37 -6.61 -17.72
C VAL A 8 -37.04 -6.02 -16.48
N SER A 9 -36.43 -5.00 -15.90
CA SER A 9 -37.01 -4.23 -14.78
C SER A 9 -37.12 -2.77 -15.17
N ASN A 10 -38.32 -2.21 -15.02
CA ASN A 10 -38.54 -0.78 -15.12
C ASN A 10 -38.35 -0.16 -13.73
N ILE A 11 -37.59 0.93 -13.65
CA ILE A 11 -37.37 1.68 -12.40
C ILE A 11 -37.75 3.13 -12.70
N GLU A 12 -38.66 3.69 -11.90
CA GLU A 12 -39.02 5.10 -11.98
C GLU A 12 -38.03 5.91 -11.13
N VAL A 13 -37.37 6.90 -11.74
CA VAL A 13 -36.36 7.73 -11.09
C VAL A 13 -36.64 9.20 -11.37
N GLN A 14 -36.26 10.07 -10.43
CA GLN A 14 -36.40 11.52 -10.60
C GLN A 14 -35.30 12.10 -11.50
N HIS A 15 -34.10 11.52 -11.45
CA HIS A 15 -32.93 11.97 -12.20
C HIS A 15 -32.14 10.78 -12.75
N ILE A 16 -31.60 10.96 -13.96
CA ILE A 16 -30.68 10.01 -14.60
C ILE A 16 -29.34 10.73 -14.75
N PHE A 17 -28.29 10.17 -14.18
CA PHE A 17 -26.92 10.64 -14.34
C PHE A 17 -26.17 9.66 -15.23
N SER A 18 -25.59 10.16 -16.33
CA SER A 18 -24.77 9.36 -17.22
C SER A 18 -23.30 9.47 -16.81
N ALA A 19 -22.68 8.33 -16.51
CA ALA A 19 -21.24 8.26 -16.29
C ALA A 19 -20.53 8.21 -17.66
N ILE A 20 -20.27 9.39 -18.23
CA ILE A 20 -19.74 9.53 -19.60
C ILE A 20 -18.26 9.12 -19.76
N GLY A 21 -17.55 8.86 -18.65
CA GLY A 21 -16.13 8.54 -18.66
C GLY A 21 -15.24 9.76 -18.88
N ALA A 22 -13.97 9.52 -19.23
CA ALA A 22 -12.96 10.53 -19.52
C ALA A 22 -11.98 10.03 -20.58
N GLU A 23 -11.62 10.90 -21.51
CA GLU A 23 -10.66 10.68 -22.61
C GLU A 23 -9.65 11.83 -22.70
N SER A 24 -8.52 11.60 -23.38
CA SER A 24 -7.51 12.64 -23.61
C SER A 24 -8.08 13.75 -24.50
N SER A 25 -7.84 15.00 -24.14
CA SER A 25 -8.24 16.14 -24.99
C SER A 25 -7.42 16.25 -26.28
N GLU A 26 -6.15 15.79 -26.27
CA GLU A 26 -5.23 15.92 -27.41
C GLU A 26 -4.34 14.68 -27.58
N ASN A 27 -4.01 14.34 -28.84
CA ASN A 27 -3.31 13.09 -29.20
C ASN A 27 -1.84 13.03 -28.77
N TRP A 28 -1.15 14.16 -28.55
CA TRP A 28 0.25 14.15 -28.12
C TRP A 28 0.42 13.84 -26.62
N ILE A 29 -0.68 13.86 -25.87
CA ILE A 29 -0.74 13.49 -24.46
C ILE A 29 -0.88 11.96 -24.33
N ASP A 30 -1.18 11.24 -25.43
CA ASP A 30 -1.27 9.80 -25.44
C ASP A 30 0.14 9.15 -25.53
N PRO A 31 0.54 8.33 -24.55
CA PRO A 31 1.80 7.57 -24.65
C PRO A 31 1.89 6.70 -25.91
N ALA A 32 0.77 6.22 -26.48
CA ALA A 32 0.76 5.45 -27.71
C ALA A 32 1.15 6.27 -28.95
N GLY A 33 1.01 7.59 -28.90
CA GLY A 33 1.43 8.51 -29.98
C GLY A 33 2.93 8.81 -30.00
N THR A 34 3.70 8.32 -29.02
CA THR A 34 5.14 8.58 -28.95
C THR A 34 5.94 7.60 -29.81
N THR A 35 6.83 8.13 -30.65
CA THR A 35 7.77 7.34 -31.46
C THR A 35 9.14 7.32 -30.79
N GLY A 36 9.68 6.14 -30.46
CA GLY A 36 11.02 5.99 -29.91
C GLY A 36 11.15 4.95 -28.80
N GLU A 37 12.25 5.03 -28.06
CA GLU A 37 12.52 4.20 -26.88
C GLU A 37 11.56 4.58 -25.74
N ARG A 38 10.90 3.57 -25.15
CA ARG A 38 9.93 3.74 -24.07
C ARG A 38 10.12 2.72 -22.95
N LEU A 39 9.92 3.18 -21.72
CA LEU A 39 9.74 2.36 -20.54
C LEU A 39 8.26 2.39 -20.16
N VAL A 40 7.63 1.22 -20.17
CA VAL A 40 6.28 1.02 -19.64
C VAL A 40 6.45 0.46 -18.24
N LEU A 41 6.07 1.24 -17.24
CA LEU A 41 6.10 0.88 -15.82
C LEU A 41 4.67 0.50 -15.37
N ASP A 42 4.48 0.19 -14.08
CA ASP A 42 3.19 -0.32 -13.60
C ASP A 42 2.09 0.74 -13.61
N HIS A 43 2.46 2.00 -13.40
CA HIS A 43 1.54 3.13 -13.26
C HIS A 43 1.88 4.31 -14.19
N SER A 44 3.04 4.31 -14.84
CA SER A 44 3.51 5.39 -15.71
C SER A 44 4.21 4.88 -16.97
N VAL A 45 4.35 5.77 -17.95
CA VAL A 45 5.13 5.52 -19.17
C VAL A 45 6.14 6.64 -19.33
N ILE A 46 7.39 6.30 -19.62
CA ILE A 46 8.45 7.27 -19.90
C ILE A 46 8.97 7.01 -21.31
N ALA A 47 9.02 8.04 -22.14
CA ALA A 47 9.50 7.95 -23.52
C ALA A 47 10.58 9.00 -23.80
N ARG A 48 11.52 8.67 -24.69
CA ARG A 48 12.45 9.64 -25.26
C ARG A 48 11.88 10.23 -26.54
N SER A 49 11.69 11.54 -26.55
CA SER A 49 11.32 12.25 -27.78
C SER A 49 12.48 12.23 -28.80
N PRO A 50 12.19 12.40 -30.11
CA PRO A 50 13.23 12.54 -31.13
C PRO A 50 14.20 13.71 -30.90
N MET A 51 13.78 14.73 -30.13
CA MET A 51 14.60 15.89 -29.76
C MET A 51 15.43 15.67 -28.49
N GLY A 52 15.40 14.47 -27.90
CA GLY A 52 16.17 14.10 -26.71
C GLY A 52 15.52 14.45 -25.37
N PHE A 53 14.33 15.06 -25.35
CA PHE A 53 13.58 15.29 -24.12
C PHE A 53 12.95 14.00 -23.58
N LEU A 54 12.90 13.87 -22.26
CA LEU A 54 12.14 12.85 -21.57
C LEU A 54 10.67 13.28 -21.43
N LEU A 55 9.76 12.46 -21.92
CA LEU A 55 8.32 12.61 -21.78
C LEU A 55 7.85 11.60 -20.74
N CYS A 56 7.13 12.08 -19.72
CA CYS A 56 6.61 11.23 -18.66
C CYS A 56 5.09 11.33 -18.63
N PHE A 57 4.43 10.18 -18.73
CA PHE A 57 2.98 10.05 -18.74
C PHE A 57 2.55 9.37 -17.45
N GLY A 58 1.52 9.91 -16.82
CA GLY A 58 0.94 9.39 -15.58
C GLY A 58 -0.55 9.69 -15.52
N GLY A 59 -1.21 9.20 -14.48
CA GLY A 59 -2.65 9.38 -14.27
C GLY A 59 -3.49 8.41 -15.09
N ASP A 60 -4.68 8.86 -15.46
CA ASP A 60 -5.70 8.02 -16.11
C ASP A 60 -5.31 7.48 -17.49
N LEU A 61 -4.27 8.05 -18.11
CA LEU A 61 -3.77 7.64 -19.43
C LEU A 61 -2.87 6.40 -19.37
N THR A 62 -2.31 6.11 -18.20
CA THR A 62 -1.35 5.01 -18.00
C THR A 62 -1.84 3.96 -17.02
N ASN A 63 -3.04 4.11 -16.47
CA ASN A 63 -3.61 3.22 -15.47
C ASN A 63 -4.94 2.64 -15.93
N ASP A 64 -5.11 1.32 -15.76
CA ASP A 64 -6.38 0.64 -16.00
C ASP A 64 -7.46 1.11 -15.03
N ILE A 65 -7.08 1.35 -13.76
CA ILE A 65 -7.96 1.83 -12.71
C ILE A 65 -7.82 3.35 -12.58
N LYS A 66 -8.79 4.08 -13.14
CA LYS A 66 -8.88 5.54 -13.06
C LYS A 66 -9.31 5.99 -11.66
N SER A 67 -8.32 6.23 -10.80
CA SER A 67 -8.53 6.67 -9.41
C SER A 67 -7.41 7.59 -8.96
N VAL A 68 -7.72 8.45 -7.98
CA VAL A 68 -6.75 9.36 -7.38
C VAL A 68 -5.52 8.60 -6.85
N VAL A 69 -5.71 7.41 -6.29
CA VAL A 69 -4.62 6.59 -5.75
C VAL A 69 -3.63 6.19 -6.85
N HIS A 70 -4.13 5.73 -7.99
CA HIS A 70 -3.30 5.34 -9.13
C HIS A 70 -2.63 6.55 -9.80
N ALA A 71 -3.33 7.68 -9.87
CA ALA A 71 -2.74 8.94 -10.33
C ALA A 71 -1.57 9.39 -9.44
N VAL A 72 -1.72 9.34 -8.11
CA VAL A 72 -0.63 9.63 -7.17
C VAL A 72 0.50 8.61 -7.29
N ALA A 73 0.17 7.32 -7.45
CA ALA A 73 1.16 6.27 -7.66
C ALA A 73 2.02 6.53 -8.90
N SER A 74 1.41 6.91 -10.02
CA SER A 74 2.10 7.24 -11.27
C SER A 74 3.07 8.42 -11.14
N GLY A 75 2.68 9.46 -10.39
CA GLY A 75 3.56 10.61 -10.13
C GLY A 75 4.78 10.21 -9.31
N LYS A 76 4.59 9.38 -8.28
CA LYS A 76 5.68 8.84 -7.46
C LYS A 76 6.61 7.93 -8.28
N GLU A 77 6.04 7.00 -9.05
CA GLU A 77 6.81 6.08 -9.91
C GLU A 77 7.65 6.85 -10.92
N THR A 78 7.06 7.83 -11.60
CA THR A 78 7.77 8.72 -12.52
C THR A 78 8.90 9.50 -11.83
N ALA A 79 8.65 10.07 -10.65
CA ALA A 79 9.68 10.81 -9.92
C ALA A 79 10.88 9.92 -9.55
N MET A 80 10.60 8.70 -9.07
CA MET A 80 11.64 7.72 -8.76
C MET A 80 12.39 7.28 -10.03
N ALA A 81 11.68 6.97 -11.11
CA ALA A 81 12.28 6.57 -12.37
C ALA A 81 13.17 7.67 -12.96
N LEU A 82 12.74 8.94 -12.93
CA LEU A 82 13.54 10.07 -13.37
C LEU A 82 14.82 10.23 -12.55
N ASP A 83 14.74 10.09 -11.22
CA ASP A 83 15.94 10.14 -10.36
C ASP A 83 16.93 9.01 -10.71
N VAL A 84 16.44 7.80 -10.98
CA VAL A 84 17.27 6.67 -11.44
C VAL A 84 17.88 6.96 -12.82
N ILE A 85 17.09 7.43 -13.79
CA ILE A 85 17.58 7.75 -15.14
C ILE A 85 18.72 8.78 -15.08
N LEU A 86 18.57 9.81 -14.25
CA LEU A 86 19.54 10.89 -14.12
C LEU A 86 20.84 10.45 -13.42
N ARG A 87 20.78 9.48 -12.50
CA ARG A 87 21.93 9.02 -11.71
C ARG A 87 22.61 7.78 -12.27
N ASP A 88 21.82 6.77 -12.59
CA ASP A 88 22.26 5.42 -12.90
C ASP A 88 22.00 5.03 -14.37
N GLY A 89 21.19 5.83 -15.08
CA GLY A 89 20.87 5.61 -16.49
C GLY A 89 19.55 4.86 -16.73
N TRP A 90 19.15 4.83 -17.99
CA TRP A 90 17.84 4.30 -18.44
C TRP A 90 17.64 2.82 -18.11
N GLU A 91 18.65 1.99 -18.36
CA GLU A 91 18.59 0.54 -18.15
C GLU A 91 18.49 0.14 -16.66
N ALA A 92 18.86 1.04 -15.74
CA ALA A 92 18.82 0.76 -14.31
C ALA A 92 17.41 0.85 -13.72
N VAL A 93 16.46 1.50 -14.42
CA VAL A 93 15.12 1.81 -13.89
C VAL A 93 14.37 0.56 -13.40
N PRO A 94 14.20 -0.51 -14.20
CA PRO A 94 13.41 -1.66 -13.75
C PRO A 94 13.99 -2.32 -12.49
N ALA A 95 15.31 -2.49 -12.44
CA ALA A 95 16.00 -3.10 -11.31
C ALA A 95 15.86 -2.23 -10.04
N LYS A 96 16.16 -0.93 -10.13
CA LYS A 96 16.08 0.00 -8.98
C LYS A 96 14.67 0.17 -8.43
N LEU A 97 13.66 0.25 -9.31
CA LEU A 97 12.28 0.32 -8.86
C LEU A 97 11.82 -1.00 -8.22
N SER A 98 12.28 -2.15 -8.74
CA SER A 98 11.95 -3.45 -8.14
C SER A 98 12.45 -3.60 -6.70
N GLU A 99 13.63 -3.05 -6.39
CA GLU A 99 14.18 -2.99 -5.03
C GLU A 99 13.30 -2.17 -4.07
N CYS A 100 12.44 -1.28 -4.60
CA CYS A 100 11.58 -0.39 -3.82
C CYS A 100 10.14 -0.91 -3.68
N ARG A 101 9.83 -2.11 -4.17
CA ARG A 101 8.48 -2.69 -4.08
C ARG A 101 8.10 -3.04 -2.65
N VAL A 102 6.83 -2.83 -2.33
CA VAL A 102 6.23 -3.18 -1.05
C VAL A 102 5.21 -4.30 -1.28
N GLY A 103 5.46 -5.45 -0.65
CA GLY A 103 4.65 -6.65 -0.86
C GLY A 103 4.79 -7.22 -2.27
N GLY A 104 3.85 -8.08 -2.66
CA GLY A 104 3.85 -8.72 -3.98
C GLY A 104 3.20 -7.90 -5.10
N GLY A 105 2.85 -6.63 -4.85
CA GLY A 105 2.12 -5.78 -5.79
C GLY A 105 2.99 -4.74 -6.53
N THR A 106 2.32 -3.75 -7.10
CA THR A 106 2.94 -2.63 -7.85
C THR A 106 3.32 -1.43 -6.98
N ALA A 107 3.03 -1.50 -5.67
CA ALA A 107 3.26 -0.38 -4.77
C ALA A 107 4.77 -0.14 -4.54
N LEU A 108 5.24 1.05 -4.91
CA LEU A 108 6.61 1.49 -4.66
C LEU A 108 6.73 2.32 -3.37
N SER A 109 7.86 2.21 -2.66
CA SER A 109 8.16 3.02 -1.48
C SER A 109 9.23 4.07 -1.78
N MET A 110 8.85 5.35 -1.67
CA MET A 110 9.82 6.45 -1.76
C MET A 110 10.84 6.40 -0.61
N GLU A 111 10.45 5.94 0.58
CA GLU A 111 11.40 5.78 1.69
C GLU A 111 12.47 4.72 1.36
N MET A 112 12.10 3.65 0.66
CA MET A 112 13.07 2.64 0.24
C MET A 112 14.01 3.18 -0.84
N HIS A 113 13.47 3.92 -1.80
CA HIS A 113 14.25 4.64 -2.83
C HIS A 113 15.29 5.57 -2.19
N MET A 114 14.88 6.27 -1.13
CA MET A 114 15.73 7.18 -0.36
C MET A 114 16.60 6.47 0.69
N LYS A 115 16.69 5.13 0.67
CA LYS A 115 17.49 4.30 1.60
C LYS A 115 17.13 4.51 3.08
N GLY A 116 15.86 4.77 3.36
CA GLY A 116 15.32 4.96 4.71
C GLY A 116 15.10 3.65 5.48
N PRO A 117 14.57 3.74 6.72
CA PRO A 117 14.44 2.60 7.63
C PRO A 117 13.63 1.40 7.08
N ARG A 118 12.65 1.62 6.20
CA ARG A 118 11.85 0.53 5.62
C ARG A 118 12.66 -0.47 4.80
N CYS A 119 13.83 -0.10 4.25
CA CYS A 119 14.71 -1.05 3.56
C CYS A 119 15.11 -2.27 4.41
N ARG A 120 15.01 -2.16 5.74
CA ARG A 120 15.38 -3.22 6.69
C ARG A 120 14.19 -4.09 7.12
N ARG A 121 12.98 -3.80 6.62
CA ARG A 121 11.77 -4.54 6.99
C ARG A 121 11.58 -5.75 6.08
N ASN A 122 10.98 -6.80 6.61
CA ASN A 122 10.54 -7.93 5.82
C ASN A 122 9.51 -7.44 4.76
N PRO A 123 9.65 -7.81 3.47
CA PRO A 123 8.72 -7.41 2.42
C PRO A 123 7.35 -8.09 2.50
N HIS A 124 7.21 -9.15 3.32
CA HIS A 124 5.96 -9.88 3.51
C HIS A 124 4.82 -8.98 3.99
N VAL A 125 3.66 -9.10 3.36
CA VAL A 125 2.45 -8.38 3.76
C VAL A 125 1.62 -9.30 4.64
N VAL A 126 1.61 -9.00 5.94
CA VAL A 126 0.85 -9.77 6.93
C VAL A 126 -0.65 -9.62 6.68
N ALA A 127 -1.31 -10.72 6.36
CA ALA A 127 -2.74 -10.82 6.24
C ALA A 127 -3.41 -10.97 7.61
N PHE A 128 -4.71 -10.67 7.68
CA PHE A 128 -5.47 -10.81 8.93
C PHE A 128 -5.45 -12.24 9.49
N ALA A 129 -5.45 -13.26 8.63
CA ALA A 129 -5.40 -14.66 9.05
C ALA A 129 -4.08 -15.06 9.74
N GLU A 130 -3.03 -14.25 9.60
CA GLU A 130 -1.73 -14.47 10.23
C GLU A 130 -1.58 -13.70 11.56
N ILE A 131 -2.55 -12.85 11.90
CA ILE A 131 -2.59 -12.15 13.18
C ILE A 131 -3.14 -13.11 14.23
N ASN A 132 -2.42 -13.26 15.34
CA ASN A 132 -2.95 -13.98 16.48
C ASN A 132 -3.96 -13.08 17.21
N SER A 133 -5.24 -13.29 16.90
CA SER A 133 -6.37 -12.48 17.37
C SER A 133 -6.69 -12.67 18.86
N ASP A 134 -6.17 -13.72 19.50
CA ASP A 134 -6.49 -14.06 20.90
C ASP A 134 -6.00 -12.98 21.88
N TYR A 135 -5.02 -12.18 21.44
CA TYR A 135 -4.47 -11.05 22.19
C TYR A 135 -5.27 -9.75 22.03
N PHE A 136 -6.37 -9.75 21.27
CA PHE A 136 -7.12 -8.55 20.94
C PHE A 136 -8.60 -8.71 21.26
N GLN A 137 -9.19 -7.66 21.84
CA GLN A 137 -10.62 -7.63 22.09
C GLN A 137 -11.37 -7.21 20.84
N PHE A 138 -12.44 -7.95 20.53
CA PHE A 138 -13.34 -7.55 19.46
C PHE A 138 -14.06 -6.25 19.83
N ALA A 139 -14.09 -5.32 18.89
CA ALA A 139 -14.88 -4.10 18.99
C ALA A 139 -15.65 -3.88 17.68
N SER A 140 -16.91 -3.45 17.78
CA SER A 140 -17.69 -3.09 16.59
C SER A 140 -17.08 -1.87 15.90
N ARG A 141 -17.09 -1.84 14.57
CA ARG A 141 -16.66 -0.66 13.80
C ARG A 141 -17.52 0.55 14.17
N PHE A 142 -16.90 1.70 14.38
CA PHE A 142 -17.63 2.95 14.56
C PHE A 142 -18.42 3.30 13.29
N MET A 143 -19.69 3.70 13.43
CA MET A 143 -20.51 4.10 12.30
C MET A 143 -20.23 5.57 11.95
N GLN A 144 -19.65 5.79 10.77
CA GLN A 144 -19.39 7.13 10.24
C GLN A 144 -20.70 7.95 10.21
N PRO A 145 -20.76 9.12 10.86
CA PRO A 145 -21.90 10.02 10.74
C PRO A 145 -21.97 10.53 9.30
N ARG A 146 -23.18 10.56 8.74
CA ARG A 146 -23.42 11.01 7.36
C ARG A 146 -24.54 12.02 7.35
N LEU A 147 -24.48 12.98 6.43
CA LEU A 147 -25.60 13.91 6.19
C LEU A 147 -26.87 13.14 5.85
N LEU A 148 -28.03 13.68 6.26
CA LEU A 148 -29.32 13.11 5.88
C LEU A 148 -29.54 13.26 4.38
N ARG A 149 -30.32 12.37 3.77
CA ARG A 149 -30.53 12.36 2.33
C ARG A 149 -31.08 13.70 1.83
N GLU A 150 -31.99 14.29 2.60
CA GLU A 150 -32.65 15.55 2.31
C GLU A 150 -31.65 16.71 2.28
N GLU A 151 -30.64 16.69 3.16
CA GLU A 151 -29.58 17.71 3.24
C GLU A 151 -28.55 17.57 2.12
N ARG A 152 -28.25 16.33 1.69
CA ARG A 152 -27.33 16.04 0.57
C ARG A 152 -27.79 16.67 -0.74
N LEU A 153 -29.10 16.88 -0.91
CA LEU A 153 -29.67 17.49 -2.12
C LEU A 153 -29.53 19.02 -2.15
N GLN A 154 -29.28 19.65 -1.00
CA GLN A 154 -29.32 21.11 -0.86
C GLN A 154 -27.95 21.77 -1.03
N SER A 155 -26.85 21.01 -1.02
CA SER A 155 -25.50 21.56 -1.07
C SER A 155 -24.45 20.55 -1.54
N PHE A 156 -23.25 21.04 -1.83
CA PHE A 156 -22.05 20.22 -2.06
C PHE A 156 -21.27 19.94 -0.77
N ALA A 157 -21.93 19.97 0.39
CA ALA A 157 -21.29 19.64 1.66
C ALA A 157 -20.80 18.18 1.69
N GLU A 158 -19.74 17.92 2.45
CA GLU A 158 -19.17 16.59 2.62
C GLU A 158 -20.20 15.63 3.22
N ILE A 159 -20.46 14.52 2.53
CA ILE A 159 -21.49 13.54 2.95
C ILE A 159 -21.04 12.79 4.19
N ASP A 160 -19.77 12.38 4.23
CA ASP A 160 -19.19 11.66 5.35
C ASP A 160 -18.63 12.69 6.33
N LEU A 161 -19.35 12.92 7.43
CA LEU A 161 -19.07 14.01 8.35
C LEU A 161 -17.85 13.71 9.22
N LYS A 162 -17.13 14.75 9.64
CA LYS A 162 -15.97 14.59 10.52
C LYS A 162 -16.35 13.93 11.85
N ILE A 163 -15.48 13.06 12.34
CA ILE A 163 -15.57 12.51 13.70
C ILE A 163 -14.81 13.41 14.68
N SER A 164 -15.17 13.35 15.97
CA SER A 164 -14.40 14.05 17.00
C SER A 164 -13.00 13.47 17.14
N ALA A 165 -12.03 14.30 17.58
CA ALA A 165 -10.66 13.86 17.80
C ALA A 165 -10.59 12.66 18.78
N ASN A 166 -11.43 12.63 19.80
CA ASN A 166 -11.48 11.52 20.76
C ASN A 166 -11.86 10.18 20.09
N ILE A 167 -12.87 10.20 19.21
CA ILE A 167 -13.28 9.00 18.46
C ILE A 167 -12.17 8.57 17.49
N ALA A 168 -11.53 9.53 16.82
CA ALA A 168 -10.41 9.23 15.92
C ALA A 168 -9.25 8.54 16.66
N MET A 169 -8.89 9.03 17.85
CA MET A 169 -7.85 8.40 18.68
C MET A 169 -8.23 7.00 19.11
N HIS A 170 -9.45 6.81 19.63
CA HIS A 170 -9.95 5.49 20.03
C HIS A 170 -9.98 4.50 18.86
N GLU A 171 -10.35 4.92 17.66
CA GLU A 171 -10.30 4.05 16.48
C GLU A 171 -8.86 3.74 16.04
N ALA A 172 -7.92 4.70 16.18
CA ALA A 172 -6.51 4.48 15.85
C ALA A 172 -5.83 3.49 16.81
N GLU A 173 -6.20 3.48 18.09
CA GLU A 173 -5.70 2.53 19.11
C GLU A 173 -6.04 1.07 18.79
N ARG A 174 -7.03 0.82 17.94
CA ARG A 174 -7.44 -0.52 17.50
C ARG A 174 -6.51 -1.11 16.42
N CYS A 175 -5.51 -0.36 15.96
CA CYS A 175 -4.54 -0.85 14.98
C CYS A 175 -3.74 -2.02 15.56
N PHE A 176 -3.75 -3.17 14.87
CA PHE A 176 -3.00 -4.35 15.30
C PHE A 176 -1.49 -4.14 15.33
N HIS A 177 -0.95 -3.19 14.57
CA HIS A 177 0.48 -3.11 14.25
C HIS A 177 0.96 -4.35 13.46
N CYS A 178 0.16 -4.80 12.49
CA CYS A 178 0.43 -5.99 11.68
C CYS A 178 1.80 -5.92 10.99
N GLY A 179 2.60 -6.97 11.13
CA GLY A 179 3.94 -7.08 10.57
C GLY A 179 4.99 -6.16 11.22
N LEU A 180 4.67 -5.46 12.32
CA LEU A 180 5.59 -4.55 13.00
C LEU A 180 5.68 -4.87 14.49
N CYS A 181 6.92 -5.03 14.98
CA CYS A 181 7.16 -5.20 16.40
C CYS A 181 6.87 -3.89 17.14
N ASN A 182 5.97 -3.95 18.12
CA ASN A 182 5.71 -2.85 19.06
C ASN A 182 6.29 -3.14 20.45
N GLN A 183 7.19 -4.12 20.56
CA GLN A 183 7.89 -4.51 21.77
C GLN A 183 6.95 -4.98 22.92
N CYS A 184 5.85 -5.68 22.61
CA CYS A 184 4.90 -6.21 23.60
C CYS A 184 5.41 -7.35 24.51
N ASP A 185 6.65 -7.80 24.38
CA ASP A 185 7.27 -8.86 25.20
C ASP A 185 6.75 -10.30 25.08
N ASN A 186 5.65 -10.57 24.37
CA ASN A 186 5.13 -11.95 24.25
C ASN A 186 6.18 -12.96 23.78
N CYS A 187 6.95 -12.63 22.74
CA CYS A 187 7.99 -13.52 22.23
C CYS A 187 9.07 -13.86 23.27
N GLN A 188 9.35 -12.96 24.21
CA GLN A 188 10.28 -13.20 25.31
C GLN A 188 9.63 -14.03 26.42
N LEU A 189 8.39 -13.71 26.79
CA LEU A 189 7.63 -14.41 27.83
C LEU A 189 7.44 -15.90 27.51
N PHE A 190 7.14 -16.22 26.25
CA PHE A 190 6.85 -17.58 25.81
C PHE A 190 8.07 -18.35 25.31
N CYS A 191 9.26 -17.73 25.25
CA CYS A 191 10.47 -18.44 24.86
C CYS A 191 10.92 -19.38 25.99
N PRO A 192 10.88 -20.71 25.82
CA PRO A 192 11.22 -21.65 26.89
C PRO A 192 12.69 -21.56 27.31
N ASP A 193 13.57 -21.16 26.40
CA ASP A 193 15.01 -21.04 26.60
C ASP A 193 15.45 -19.61 26.92
N MET A 194 14.51 -18.64 27.04
CA MET A 194 14.82 -17.22 27.25
C MET A 194 15.80 -16.62 26.23
N ALA A 195 15.77 -17.14 25.00
CA ALA A 195 16.66 -16.74 23.91
C ALA A 195 16.31 -15.37 23.30
N VAL A 196 15.10 -14.84 23.50
CA VAL A 196 14.74 -13.49 23.05
C VAL A 196 15.21 -12.46 24.09
N LYS A 197 16.17 -11.62 23.73
CA LYS A 197 16.74 -10.59 24.61
C LYS A 197 16.29 -9.20 24.18
N ARG A 198 16.21 -8.27 25.15
CA ARG A 198 16.02 -6.84 24.89
C ARG A 198 17.38 -6.18 24.64
N ASP A 199 17.41 -5.17 23.79
CA ASP A 199 18.61 -4.37 23.50
C ASP A 199 18.27 -2.89 23.21
N GLU A 200 19.30 -2.09 22.98
CA GLU A 200 19.19 -0.64 22.70
C GLU A 200 19.06 -0.33 21.21
N SER A 201 18.91 -1.33 20.34
CA SER A 201 18.74 -1.10 18.91
C SER A 201 17.37 -0.48 18.61
N ASN A 202 17.20 0.05 17.40
CA ASN A 202 15.88 0.53 16.94
C ASN A 202 14.81 -0.57 16.91
N GLN A 203 15.20 -1.85 16.81
CA GLN A 203 14.27 -2.98 16.91
C GLN A 203 13.95 -3.32 18.38
N GLY A 204 14.87 -3.01 19.28
CA GLY A 204 14.78 -3.17 20.74
C GLY A 204 14.99 -4.60 21.23
N ARG A 205 15.26 -5.57 20.34
CA ARG A 205 15.39 -7.01 20.64
C ARG A 205 16.25 -7.75 19.62
N HIS A 206 16.87 -8.84 20.07
CA HIS A 206 17.56 -9.82 19.23
C HIS A 206 17.34 -11.26 19.75
N ILE A 207 17.65 -12.23 18.90
CA ILE A 207 17.68 -13.65 19.25
C ILE A 207 19.10 -14.02 19.63
N ASP A 208 19.26 -14.59 20.82
CA ASP A 208 20.50 -15.20 21.30
C ASP A 208 20.59 -16.62 20.74
N TYR A 209 21.36 -16.80 19.67
CA TYR A 209 21.45 -18.05 18.91
C TYR A 209 22.13 -19.17 19.71
N ASP A 210 22.93 -18.87 20.74
CA ASP A 210 23.53 -19.89 21.60
C ASP A 210 22.47 -20.65 22.44
N TYR A 211 21.37 -19.95 22.77
CA TYR A 211 20.26 -20.51 23.54
C TYR A 211 19.08 -20.94 22.67
N CYS A 212 18.91 -20.34 21.48
CA CYS A 212 17.79 -20.65 20.60
C CYS A 212 17.79 -22.12 20.17
N LYS A 213 16.65 -22.81 20.35
CA LYS A 213 16.45 -24.20 19.91
C LYS A 213 15.60 -24.34 18.65
N GLY A 214 15.23 -23.22 18.01
CA GLY A 214 14.44 -23.24 16.77
C GLY A 214 13.00 -23.73 16.91
N CYS A 215 12.42 -23.73 18.11
CA CYS A 215 11.07 -24.28 18.36
C CYS A 215 9.93 -23.45 17.74
N GLY A 216 10.16 -22.18 17.38
CA GLY A 216 9.17 -21.32 16.74
C GLY A 216 8.05 -20.77 17.64
N VAL A 217 8.02 -21.11 18.94
CA VAL A 217 6.98 -20.63 19.87
C VAL A 217 6.87 -19.11 19.90
N CYS A 218 8.01 -18.40 19.87
CA CYS A 218 8.04 -16.94 19.83
C CYS A 218 7.35 -16.35 18.58
N VAL A 219 7.40 -17.06 17.44
CA VAL A 219 6.72 -16.66 16.20
C VAL A 219 5.22 -16.86 16.32
N VAL A 220 4.78 -18.03 16.82
CA VAL A 220 3.37 -18.37 17.02
C VAL A 220 2.69 -17.42 18.01
N GLU A 221 3.38 -17.08 19.09
CA GLU A 221 2.87 -16.20 20.14
C GLU A 221 3.02 -14.71 19.82
N CYS A 222 3.60 -14.36 18.68
CA CYS A 222 3.65 -12.97 18.23
C CYS A 222 2.25 -12.53 17.78
N PRO A 223 1.60 -11.57 18.45
CA PRO A 223 0.24 -11.13 18.08
C PRO A 223 0.17 -10.51 16.68
N ARG A 224 1.33 -10.10 16.15
CA ARG A 224 1.46 -9.20 15.01
C ARG A 224 2.09 -9.86 13.79
N ASN A 225 2.53 -11.11 13.92
CA ASN A 225 3.38 -11.78 12.94
C ASN A 225 4.58 -10.91 12.53
N ALA A 226 5.27 -10.35 13.52
CA ALA A 226 6.39 -9.42 13.31
C ALA A 226 7.76 -10.12 13.19
N MET A 227 7.77 -11.46 13.22
CA MET A 227 8.97 -12.28 13.16
C MET A 227 8.67 -13.55 12.35
N SER A 228 9.65 -14.02 11.59
CA SER A 228 9.58 -15.27 10.82
C SER A 228 10.55 -16.29 11.39
N LEU A 229 10.29 -17.57 11.13
CA LEU A 229 11.23 -18.66 11.36
C LEU A 229 11.75 -19.14 10.00
N GLU A 230 13.06 -19.16 9.83
CA GLU A 230 13.72 -19.63 8.62
C GLU A 230 14.73 -20.72 9.00
N GLN A 231 14.99 -21.65 8.06
CA GLN A 231 16.08 -22.60 8.25
C GLN A 231 17.42 -21.86 8.17
N GLU A 232 18.31 -22.18 9.08
CA GLU A 232 19.68 -21.69 9.05
C GLU A 232 20.34 -22.12 7.72
N GLN A 233 20.98 -21.16 7.05
CA GLN A 233 21.72 -21.42 5.81
C GLN A 233 23.21 -21.50 6.18
N ASP A 234 23.84 -22.62 5.85
CA ASP A 234 25.28 -22.88 6.03
C ASP A 234 26.16 -21.96 5.17
#